data_AF-A0A5K1H8B3-F1
#
_entry.id   AF-A0A5K1H8B3-F1
#
_cell.length_a   1.000
_cell.length_b   1.000
_cell.length_c   1.000
_cell.angle_alpha   90.00
_cell.angle_beta   90.00
_cell.angle_gamma   90.00
#
_symmetry.space_group_name_H-M   'P 1'
#
loop_
_entity.id
_entity.type
_entity.pdbx_description
1 polymer ?
#
loop_
_entity_poly.entity_id
_entity_poly.type
_entity_poly.pdbx_seq_one_letter_code
_entity_poly.pdbx_strand_id
1 'polypeptide(L)' 'KTAIKLAISRIKLLRNKRSAVLKQMKRDVAMLLESGQETSARIR' A
#
# COMPACT_ATOMS: atom_id res chain seq x y z
N LYS A 1 -28.12 11.38 -7.34
CA LYS A 1 -27.47 10.33 -8.19
C LYS A 1 -26.00 10.63 -8.52
N THR A 2 -25.60 11.88 -8.82
CA THR A 2 -24.21 12.25 -9.19
C THR A 2 -23.18 12.07 -8.08
N ALA A 3 -23.48 12.51 -6.85
CA ALA A 3 -22.56 12.40 -5.71
C ALA A 3 -22.11 10.94 -5.43
N ILE A 4 -23.03 9.98 -5.57
CA ILE A 4 -22.74 8.55 -5.40
C ILE A 4 -21.73 8.06 -6.45
N LYS A 5 -21.90 8.44 -7.72
CA LYS A 5 -20.97 8.07 -8.80
C LYS A 5 -19.56 8.63 -8.54
N LEU A 6 -19.48 9.87 -8.07
CA LEU A 6 -18.20 10.49 -7.70
C LEU A 6 -17.55 9.76 -6.52
N ALA A 7 -18.31 9.45 -5.46
CA ALA A 7 -17.81 8.70 -4.31
C ALA A 7 -17.26 7.32 -4.71
N ILE A 8 -17.96 6.58 -5.57
CA ILE A 8 -17.49 5.28 -6.08
C ILE A 8 -16.16 5.42 -6.82
N SER A 9 -16.05 6.40 -7.71
CA SER A 9 -14.81 6.65 -8.46
C SER A 9 -13.65 7.02 -7.53
N ARG A 10 -13.93 7.81 -6.48
CA ARG A 10 -12.94 8.20 -5.47
C ARG A 10 -12.46 7.00 -4.66
N ILE A 11 -13.37 6.14 -4.22
CA ILE A 11 -13.03 4.90 -3.50
C ILE A 11 -12.13 4.02 -4.37
N LYS A 12 -12.44 3.86 -5.66
CA LYS A 12 -11.62 3.06 -6.58
C LYS A 12 -10.20 3.62 -6.70
N LEU A 13 -10.05 4.93 -6.88
CA LEU A 13 -8.75 5.58 -6.95
C LEU A 13 -7.94 5.41 -5.65
N LEU A 14 -8.58 5.58 -4.49
CA LEU A 14 -7.93 5.40 -3.20
C LEU A 14 -7.48 3.96 -2.97
N ARG A 15 -8.29 2.97 -3.36
CA ARG A 15 -7.92 1.55 -3.33
C ARG A 15 -6.70 1.28 -4.21
N ASN A 16 -6.69 1.80 -5.44
CA ASN A 16 -5.55 1.63 -6.35
C ASN A 16 -4.26 2.22 -5.77
N LYS A 17 -4.32 3.43 -5.21
CA LYS A 17 -3.17 4.07 -4.54
C LYS A 17 -2.68 3.22 -3.38
N ARG A 18 -3.60 2.74 -2.51
CA ARG A 18 -3.24 1.89 -1.37
C ARG A 18 -2.58 0.59 -1.82
N SER A 19 -3.11 -0.08 -2.85
CA SER A 19 -2.50 -1.30 -3.39
C SER A 19 -1.09 -1.07 -3.93
N ALA A 20 -0.84 0.04 -4.63
CA ALA A 20 0.49 0.39 -5.12
C ALA A 20 1.49 0.61 -3.97
N VAL A 21 1.08 1.37 -2.94
CA VAL A 21 1.88 1.62 -1.74
C VAL A 21 2.19 0.31 -1.02
N LEU A 22 1.20 -0.56 -0.80
CA LEU A 22 1.41 -1.86 -0.15
C LEU A 22 2.36 -2.76 -0.95
N LYS A 23 2.30 -2.73 -2.29
CA LYS A 23 3.24 -3.48 -3.14
C LYS A 23 4.67 -2.94 -3.00
N GLN A 24 4.85 -1.64 -2.81
CA GLN A 24 6.16 -1.07 -2.51
C GLN A 24 6.64 -1.50 -1.12
N MET A 25 5.82 -1.32 -0.08
CA MET A 25 6.19 -1.68 1.29
C MET A 25 6.57 -3.16 1.42
N LYS A 26 5.86 -4.08 0.75
CA LYS A 26 6.22 -5.50 0.73
C LYS A 26 7.61 -5.76 0.14
N ARG A 27 8.00 -4.99 -0.90
CA ARG A 27 9.34 -5.09 -1.51
C ARG A 27 10.40 -4.53 -0.57
N ASP A 28 10.11 -3.41 0.09
CA ASP A 28 11.02 -2.80 1.05
C ASP A 28 11.23 -3.73 2.26
N VAL A 29 10.16 -4.37 2.76
CA VAL A 29 10.25 -5.37 3.83
C VAL A 29 11.08 -6.58 3.40
N ALA A 30 10.89 -7.10 2.19
CA ALA A 30 11.70 -8.20 1.67
C ALA A 30 13.19 -7.83 1.64
N MET A 31 13.53 -6.63 1.18
CA MET A 31 14.90 -6.12 1.17
C MET A 31 15.50 -5.96 2.57
N LEU A 32 14.69 -5.52 3.55
CA LEU A 32 15.11 -5.43 4.95
C LEU A 32 15.37 -6.82 5.56
N LEU A 33 14.56 -7.82 5.19
CA LEU A 33 14.76 -9.20 5.64
C LEU A 33 16.01 -9.82 5.01
N GLU A 34 16.25 -9.60 3.71
CA GLU A 34 17.46 -10.08 3.02
C GLU A 34 18.74 -9.45 3.58
N SER A 35 18.67 -8.21 4.05
CA SER A 35 19.80 -7.53 4.71
C SER A 35 19.93 -7.86 6.21
N GLY A 36 19.09 -8.75 6.75
CA GLY A 36 19.14 -9.18 8.15
C GLY A 36 18.59 -8.16 9.16
N GLN A 37 17.89 -7.12 8.70
CA GLN A 37 17.32 -6.06 9.54
C GLN A 37 15.92 -6.41 10.05
N GLU A 38 15.77 -7.52 10.76
CA GLU A 38 14.45 -8.04 11.19
C GLU A 38 13.64 -7.06 12.04
N THR A 39 14.28 -6.32 12.95
CA THR A 39 13.59 -5.32 13.80
C THR A 39 12.98 -4.20 12.97
N SER A 40 13.68 -3.76 11.92
CA SER A 40 13.22 -2.72 11.00
C SER A 40 12.10 -3.25 10.08
N ALA A 41 12.27 -4.48 9.58
CA ALA A 41 11.26 -5.17 8.76
C ALA A 41 9.94 -5.42 9.52
N ARG A 42 9.99 -5.69 10.83
CA ARG A 42 8.80 -5.97 11.66
C ARG A 42 7.89 -4.75 11.86
N ILE A 43 8.48 -3.55 11.90
CA ILE A 43 7.73 -2.30 12.14
C ILE A 43 7.17 -1.72 10.84
N ARG A 44 7.76 -2.08 9.70
CA ARG A 44 7.46 -1.53 8.37
C ARG A 44 6.32 -2.26 7.67
#